data_AF-A0A521C9U2-F1
#
_entry.id   AF-A0A521C9U2-F1
#
_cell.length_a   1.000
_cell.length_b   1.000
_cell.length_c   1.000
_cell.angle_alpha   90.00
_cell.angle_beta   90.00
_cell.angle_gamma   90.00
#
_symmetry.space_group_name_H-M   'P 1'
#
loop_
_entity.id
_entity.type
_entity.pdbx_description
1 polymer ?
#
loop_
_entity_poly.entity_id
_entity_poly.type
_entity_poly.pdbx_seq_one_letter_code
_entity_poly.pdbx_strand_id
1 'polypeptide(L)' 'MATIQIRDVPEDIHRTYRRRAADAGKSLQEFLLAELIAGARAQTPAEVVAEVREHLERSAGAGFSPMSSADLVRADRDSR' A
#
# COMPACT_ATOMS: atom_id res chain seq x y z
N MET A 1 -7.10 25.41 7.54
CA MET A 1 -5.92 24.63 7.15
C MET A 1 -5.10 24.35 8.39
N ALA A 2 -4.60 23.12 8.54
CA ALA A 2 -3.75 22.74 9.67
C ALA A 2 -2.28 22.80 9.27
N THR A 3 -1.41 23.26 10.17
CA THR A 3 0.04 23.30 9.98
C THR A 3 0.67 22.30 10.95
N ILE A 4 1.61 21.49 10.45
CA ILE A 4 2.37 20.53 11.25
C ILE A 4 3.82 21.00 11.29
N GLN A 5 4.38 21.14 12.50
CA GLN A 5 5.80 21.42 12.71
C GLN A 5 6.46 20.19 13.33
N ILE A 6 7.50 19.66 12.68
CA ILE A 6 8.31 18.56 13.18
C ILE A 6 9.61 19.16 13.72
N ARG A 7 9.90 18.93 15.01
CA ARG A 7 11.09 19.43 15.70
C ARG A 7 12.14 18.34 15.81
N ASP A 8 13.39 18.76 16.00
CA ASP A 8 14.53 17.89 16.29
C ASP A 8 14.77 16.79 15.24
N VAL A 9 14.52 17.11 13.97
CA VAL A 9 14.82 16.20 12.85
C VAL A 9 16.34 16.06 12.73
N PRO A 10 16.89 14.83 12.81
CA PRO A 10 18.31 14.61 12.60
C PRO A 10 18.78 15.13 11.24
N GLU A 11 19.96 15.76 11.21
CA GLU A 11 20.45 16.44 10.00
C GLU A 11 20.63 15.50 8.81
N ASP A 12 21.05 14.25 9.05
CA ASP A 12 21.20 13.21 8.03
C ASP A 12 19.86 12.85 7.37
N ILE A 13 18.79 12.78 8.16
CA ILE A 13 17.43 12.52 7.68
C ILE A 13 16.93 13.71 6.88
N HIS A 14 17.10 14.93 7.41
CA HIS A 14 16.72 16.15 6.72
C HIS A 14 17.45 16.28 5.36
N ARG A 15 18.75 16.00 5.30
CA ARG A 15 19.53 15.97 4.05
C ARG A 15 19.00 14.95 3.05
N THR A 16 18.66 13.75 3.53
CA THR A 16 18.13 12.68 2.68
C THR A 16 16.82 13.09 2.03
N TYR A 17 15.88 13.65 2.80
CA TYR A 17 14.61 14.12 2.26
C TYR A 17 14.75 15.34 1.36
N ARG A 18 15.67 16.27 1.68
CA ARG A 18 15.97 17.41 0.81
C ARG A 18 16.48 16.96 -0.57
N ARG A 19 17.37 15.96 -0.61
CA ARG A 19 17.85 15.38 -1.87
C ARG A 19 16.71 14.74 -2.65
N ARG A 20 15.91 13.89 -2.01
CA ARG A 20 14.75 13.23 -2.66
C ARG A 20 13.72 14.23 -3.20
N ALA A 21 13.48 15.32 -2.47
CA ALA A 21 12.60 16.39 -2.93
C ALA A 21 13.15 17.08 -4.19
N ALA A 22 14.45 17.38 -4.22
CA ALA A 22 15.12 17.95 -5.38
C ALA A 22 15.08 17.00 -6.59
N ASP A 23 15.37 15.71 -6.38
CA ASP A 23 15.29 14.68 -7.43
C ASP A 23 13.87 14.57 -8.02
N ALA A 24 12.84 14.79 -7.20
CA ALA A 24 11.44 14.81 -7.61
C ALA A 24 10.97 16.16 -8.17
N GLY A 25 11.83 17.18 -8.23
CA GLY A 25 11.48 18.54 -8.67
C GLY A 25 10.48 19.26 -7.75
N LYS A 26 10.44 18.91 -6.46
CA LYS A 26 9.49 19.45 -5.47
C LYS A 26 10.21 20.24 -4.39
N SER A 27 9.54 21.21 -3.78
CA SER A 27 10.01 21.74 -2.50
C SER A 27 9.98 20.64 -1.44
N LEU A 28 10.82 20.78 -0.40
CA LEU A 28 10.85 19.83 0.72
C LEU A 28 9.48 19.69 1.40
N GLN A 29 8.75 20.81 1.53
CA GLN A 29 7.43 20.82 2.16
C GLN A 29 6.38 20.09 1.32
N GLU A 30 6.37 20.29 0.00
CA GLU A 30 5.46 19.55 -0.90
C GLU A 30 5.77 18.06 -0.94
N PHE A 31 7.06 17.71 -0.94
CA PHE A 31 7.49 16.32 -0.90
C PHE A 31 7.03 15.63 0.38
N LEU A 32 7.30 16.22 1.55
CA LEU A 32 6.90 15.65 2.84
C LEU A 32 5.38 15.62 3.02
N LEU A 33 4.65 16.60 2.51
CA LEU A 33 3.19 16.58 2.53
C LEU A 33 2.64 15.42 1.70
N ALA A 34 3.20 15.16 0.51
CA ALA A 34 2.80 14.04 -0.31
C ALA A 34 3.05 12.69 0.39
N GLU A 35 4.20 12.54 1.04
CA GLU A 35 4.53 11.35 1.84
C GLU A 35 3.58 11.18 3.03
N LEU A 36 3.25 12.25 3.75
CA LEU A 36 2.28 12.23 4.85
C LEU A 36 0.88 11.83 4.38
N ILE A 37 0.43 12.38 3.25
CA ILE A 37 -0.87 12.02 2.66
C ILE A 37 -0.86 10.56 2.22
N ALA A 38 0.20 10.10 1.56
CA ALA A 38 0.33 8.72 1.13
C ALA A 38 0.33 7.77 2.35
N GLY A 39 1.10 8.09 3.39
CA GLY A 39 1.13 7.32 4.63
C GLY A 39 -0.20 7.30 5.37
N ALA A 40 -0.94 8.42 5.39
CA ALA A 40 -2.26 8.49 6.02
C ALA A 40 -3.37 7.78 5.20
N ARG A 41 -3.20 7.67 3.88
CA ARG A 41 -4.14 6.98 2.98
C ARG A 41 -3.81 5.50 2.78
N ALA A 42 -2.57 5.11 3.04
CA ALA A 42 -2.17 3.71 2.99
C ALA A 42 -2.91 2.97 4.10
N GLN A 43 -3.80 2.05 3.72
CA GLN A 43 -4.33 1.08 4.67
C GLN A 43 -3.15 0.30 5.25
N THR A 44 -3.13 0.16 6.56
CA THR A 44 -2.17 -0.71 7.22
C THR A 44 -2.34 -2.14 6.70
N PRO A 45 -1.28 -2.96 6.66
CA PRO A 45 -1.41 -4.37 6.26
C PRO A 45 -2.49 -5.11 7.07
N ALA A 46 -2.70 -4.73 8.33
CA ALA A 46 -3.76 -5.27 9.18
C ALA A 46 -5.17 -4.86 8.70
N GLU A 47 -5.35 -3.61 8.29
CA GLU A 47 -6.62 -3.12 7.73
C GLU A 47 -6.93 -3.77 6.38
N VAL A 48 -5.92 -3.97 5.52
CA VAL A 48 -6.10 -4.71 4.26
C VAL A 48 -6.51 -6.16 4.53
N VAL A 49 -5.87 -6.83 5.49
CA VAL A 49 -6.24 -8.21 5.88
C VAL A 49 -7.65 -8.26 6.48
N ALA A 50 -8.03 -7.27 7.29
CA ALA A 50 -9.36 -7.17 7.87
C ALA A 50 -10.43 -6.95 6.78
N GLU A 51 -10.19 -6.05 5.83
CA GLU A 51 -11.10 -5.79 4.71
C GLU A 51 -11.25 -7.03 3.81
N VAL A 52 -10.14 -7.70 3.48
CA VAL A 52 -10.17 -8.94 2.70
C VAL A 52 -10.97 -10.02 3.42
N ARG A 53 -10.77 -10.18 4.74
CA ARG A 53 -11.53 -11.14 5.56
C ARG A 53 -13.02 -10.80 5.57
N GLU A 54 -13.37 -9.54 5.79
CA GLU A 54 -14.76 -9.08 5.80
C GLU A 54 -15.42 -9.27 4.42
N HIS A 55 -14.67 -9.03 3.34
CA HIS A 55 -15.14 -9.27 1.98
C HIS A 55 -15.34 -10.77 1.70
N LEU A 56 -14.44 -11.63 2.16
CA LEU A 56 -14.59 -13.10 2.07
C LEU A 56 -15.82 -13.60 2.82
N GLU A 57 -16.07 -13.07 4.02
CA GLU A 57 -17.23 -13.40 4.86
C GLU A 57 -18.54 -12.93 4.21
N ARG A 58 -18.60 -11.68 3.73
CA ARG A 58 -19.77 -11.10 3.06
C ARG A 58 -20.09 -11.76 1.73
N SER A 59 -19.07 -12.12 0.96
CA SER A 59 -19.25 -12.77 -0.33
C SER A 59 -19.49 -14.28 -0.17
N ALA A 60 -19.37 -14.86 1.03
CA ALA A 60 -19.46 -16.31 1.27
C ALA A 60 -18.59 -17.15 0.29
N GLY A 61 -17.45 -16.59 -0.14
CA GLY A 61 -16.61 -17.20 -1.19
C GLY A 61 -17.10 -17.05 -2.64
N ALA A 62 -18.20 -16.34 -2.89
CA ALA A 62 -18.67 -16.02 -4.23
C ALA A 62 -17.67 -15.09 -4.95
N GLY A 63 -16.89 -15.67 -5.85
CA GLY A 63 -15.78 -15.02 -6.54
C GLY A 63 -14.57 -15.95 -6.69
N PHE A 64 -14.44 -16.94 -5.81
CA PHE A 64 -13.50 -18.04 -5.97
C PHE A 64 -14.26 -19.26 -6.50
N SER A 65 -13.78 -19.82 -7.60
CA SER A 65 -14.30 -21.12 -8.07
C SER A 65 -14.05 -22.16 -6.97
N PRO A 66 -15.03 -23.03 -6.64
CA PRO A 66 -14.80 -24.15 -5.73
C PRO A 66 -13.74 -25.13 -6.26
N MET A 67 -13.42 -25.07 -7.56
CA MET A 67 -12.26 -25.77 -8.12
C MET A 67 -10.98 -24.95 -7.92
N SER A 68 -9.96 -25.61 -7.36
CA SER A 68 -8.62 -25.04 -7.30
C SER A 68 -8.12 -24.77 -8.72
N SER A 69 -7.49 -23.61 -8.91
CA SER A 69 -6.79 -23.28 -10.15
C SER A 69 -5.74 -24.33 -10.52
N ALA A 70 -5.14 -24.98 -9.51
CA ALA A 70 -4.20 -26.07 -9.72
C ALA A 70 -4.87 -27.35 -10.25
N ASP A 71 -6.13 -27.62 -9.89
CA ASP A 71 -6.89 -28.77 -10.40
C ASP A 71 -7.30 -28.55 -11.86
N LEU A 72 -7.69 -27.32 -12.22
CA LEU A 72 -8.00 -26.94 -13.61
C LEU A 72 -6.77 -27.10 -14.52
N VAL A 73 -5.59 -26.67 -14.07
CA VAL A 73 -4.33 -26.83 -14.84
C VAL A 73 -3.93 -28.31 -14.97
N ARG A 74 -4.15 -29.12 -13.92
CA ARG A 74 -3.90 -30.58 -14.00
C ARG A 74 -4.86 -31.25 -14.98
N ALA A 75 -6.15 -30.94 -14.93
CA ALA A 75 -7.13 -31.48 -15.86
C ALA A 75 -6.82 -31.16 -17.33
N ASP A 76 -6.38 -29.93 -17.65
CA ASP A 76 -5.95 -29.57 -19.02
C ASP A 76 -4.72 -30.39 -19.44
N ARG A 77 -3.74 -30.54 -18.55
CA ARG A 77 -2.51 -31.30 -18.82
C ARG A 77 -2.79 -32.78 -19.06
N ASP A 78 -3.63 -33.39 -18.23
CA ASP A 78 -3.94 -34.82 -18.29
C ASP A 78 -4.83 -35.19 -19.50
N SER A 79 -5.40 -34.18 -20.17
CA SER A 79 -6.23 -34.34 -21.37
C SER A 79 -5.47 -34.23 -22.71
N ARG A 80 -4.16 -33.97 -22.66
CA ARG A 80 -3.25 -33.89 -23.83
C ARG A 80 -2.41 -35.15 -23.97
#